data_AF-A0AAV5DA48-F1
#
_entry.id   AF-A0AAV5DA48-F1
#
_cell.length_a   1.000
_cell.length_b   1.000
_cell.length_c   1.000
_cell.angle_alpha   90.00
_cell.angle_beta   90.00
_cell.angle_gamma   90.00
#
_symmetry.space_group_name_H-M   'P 1'
#
loop_
_entity.id
_entity.type
_entity.pdbx_description
1 polymer ?
#
loop_
_entity_poly.entity_id
_entity_poly.type
_entity_poly.pdbx_seq_one_letter_code
_entity_poly.pdbx_strand_id
1 'polypeptide(L)'
;MDLLIAQITTDLRSSDALRQSSALLQALQQCAAGRDVSALARTAATEILSAPSSAVCKRLALDLLRALPLPPDILDPLLLSSLRSDLSFPDPDVAASSIASFPSLPLPPPPFPPLLRPRRHRRRALLAGRVAAPRRRHVPLLPPPAR
;
A
#
# COMPACT_ATOMS: atom_id res chain seq x y z
N MET A 1 5.79 25.28 13.18
CA MET A 1 5.23 24.18 12.35
C MET A 1 3.76 23.92 12.71
N ASP A 2 3.38 24.16 13.97
CA ASP A 2 2.03 23.95 14.49
C ASP A 2 0.97 24.85 13.84
N LEU A 3 1.34 26.06 13.40
CA LEU A 3 0.41 26.98 12.73
C LEU A 3 -0.13 26.41 11.41
N LEU A 4 0.72 25.71 10.64
CA LEU A 4 0.32 25.06 9.40
C LEU A 4 -0.64 23.91 9.68
N ILE A 5 -0.33 23.04 10.65
CA ILE A 5 -1.22 21.93 11.04
C ILE A 5 -2.54 22.45 11.62
N ALA A 6 -2.51 23.52 12.41
CA ALA A 6 -3.72 24.17 12.92
C ALA A 6 -4.59 24.73 11.78
N GLN A 7 -3.97 25.34 10.76
CA GLN A 7 -4.68 25.83 9.58
C GLN A 7 -5.31 24.68 8.80
N ILE A 8 -4.55 23.62 8.49
CA ILE A 8 -5.09 22.42 7.81
C ILE A 8 -6.27 21.86 8.61
N THR A 9 -6.14 21.73 9.93
CA THR A 9 -7.23 21.20 10.79
C THR A 9 -8.47 22.08 10.71
N THR A 10 -8.30 23.40 10.67
CA THR A 10 -9.41 24.35 10.54
C THR A 10 -10.10 24.22 9.19
N ASP A 11 -9.32 24.10 8.10
CA ASP A 11 -9.87 23.95 6.75
C ASP A 11 -10.55 22.58 6.54
N LEU A 12 -10.09 21.51 7.18
CA LEU A 12 -10.78 20.21 7.17
C LEU A 12 -12.19 20.29 7.77
N ARG A 13 -12.38 21.17 8.77
CA ARG A 13 -13.67 21.39 9.44
C ARG A 13 -14.60 22.36 8.72
N SER A 14 -14.15 23.01 7.65
CA SER A 14 -14.90 24.14 7.06
C SER A 14 -16.12 23.72 6.22
N SER A 15 -16.39 22.42 6.05
CA SER A 15 -17.45 21.84 5.19
C SER A 15 -17.41 22.24 3.70
N ASP A 16 -16.51 23.15 3.30
CA ASP A 16 -16.29 23.56 1.92
C ASP A 16 -15.39 22.56 1.20
N ALA A 17 -15.89 21.91 0.15
CA ALA A 17 -15.15 20.88 -0.59
C ALA A 17 -13.79 21.36 -1.14
N LEU A 18 -13.68 22.62 -1.58
CA LEU A 18 -12.42 23.19 -2.07
C LEU A 18 -11.40 23.40 -0.95
N ARG A 19 -11.84 23.90 0.22
CA ARG A 19 -10.96 24.05 1.38
C ARG A 19 -10.53 22.68 1.91
N GLN A 20 -11.47 21.75 2.08
CA GLN A 20 -11.19 20.39 2.51
C GLN A 20 -10.21 19.68 1.57
N SER A 21 -10.43 19.71 0.25
CA SER A 21 -9.51 19.08 -0.72
C SER A 21 -8.12 19.72 -0.70
N SER A 22 -8.02 21.05 -0.62
CA SER A 22 -6.74 21.75 -0.50
C SER A 22 -5.99 21.37 0.79
N ALA A 23 -6.70 21.27 1.92
CA ALA A 23 -6.15 20.86 3.21
C ALA A 23 -5.67 19.40 3.20
N LEU A 24 -6.44 18.49 2.58
CA LEU A 24 -6.04 17.08 2.42
C LEU A 24 -4.80 16.93 1.53
N LEU A 25 -4.70 17.69 0.43
CA LEU A 25 -3.51 17.70 -0.41
C LEU A 25 -2.29 18.23 0.35
N GLN A 26 -2.44 19.28 1.15
CA GLN A 26 -1.36 19.77 2.00
C GLN A 26 -0.95 18.72 3.04
N ALA A 27 -1.91 18.02 3.67
CA ALA A 27 -1.63 16.94 4.62
C ALA A 27 -0.85 15.79 3.95
N LEU A 28 -1.24 15.39 2.74
CA LEU A 28 -0.51 14.39 1.95
C LEU A 28 0.91 14.83 1.60
N GLN A 29 1.10 16.11 1.25
CA GLN A 29 2.45 16.66 1.03
C GLN A 29 3.31 16.63 2.29
N GLN A 30 2.73 16.94 3.47
CA GLN A 30 3.45 16.80 4.74
C GLN A 30 3.82 15.34 5.02
N CYS A 31 2.91 14.41 4.74
CA CYS A 31 3.17 12.96 4.85
C CYS A 31 4.31 12.53 3.94
N ALA A 32 4.31 12.96 2.68
CA ALA A 32 5.36 12.67 1.71
C ALA A 32 6.71 13.29 2.10
N ALA A 33 6.69 14.43 2.81
CA ALA A 33 7.87 15.05 3.40
C ALA A 33 8.36 14.33 4.69
N GLY A 34 7.76 13.20 5.06
CA GLY A 34 8.12 12.42 6.24
C GLY A 34 7.69 13.05 7.57
N ARG A 35 6.72 13.98 7.54
CA ARG A 35 6.17 14.58 8.75
C ARG A 35 5.06 13.72 9.34
N ASP A 36 4.98 13.68 10.67
CA ASP A 36 3.87 13.02 11.34
C ASP A 36 2.57 13.81 11.13
N VAL A 37 1.62 13.17 10.44
CA VAL A 37 0.29 13.70 10.12
C VAL A 37 -0.81 12.87 10.79
N SER A 38 -0.48 12.05 11.80
CA SER A 38 -1.43 11.17 12.48
C SER A 38 -2.62 11.91 13.08
N ALA A 39 -2.40 13.13 13.58
CA ALA A 39 -3.48 13.97 14.07
C ALA A 39 -4.43 14.43 12.95
N LEU A 40 -3.87 14.83 11.80
CA LEU A 40 -4.64 15.25 10.62
C LEU A 40 -5.42 14.08 10.02
N ALA A 41 -4.83 12.89 9.98
CA ALA A 41 -5.50 11.68 9.51
C ALA A 41 -6.72 11.32 10.38
N ARG A 42 -6.61 11.46 11.71
CA ARG A 42 -7.76 11.30 12.62
C ARG A 42 -8.86 12.32 12.34
N THR A 43 -8.51 13.59 12.20
CA THR A 43 -9.47 14.64 11.85
C THR A 43 -10.13 14.39 10.50
N ALA A 44 -9.38 13.94 9.50
CA ALA A 44 -9.93 13.59 8.19
C ALA A 44 -10.90 12.41 8.28
N ALA A 45 -10.61 11.39 9.10
CA ALA A 45 -11.53 10.29 9.32
C ALA A 45 -12.87 10.76 9.91
N THR A 46 -12.84 11.65 10.91
CA THR A 46 -14.06 12.13 11.58
C THR A 46 -14.84 13.16 10.78
N GLU A 47 -14.15 14.12 10.15
CA GLU A 47 -14.80 15.26 9.48
C GLU A 47 -15.11 14.99 8.00
N ILE A 48 -14.44 14.01 7.38
CA ILE A 48 -14.60 13.73 5.94
C ILE A 48 -15.21 12.34 5.70
N LEU A 49 -14.68 11.28 6.33
CA LEU A 49 -15.14 9.91 6.04
C LEU A 49 -16.45 9.54 6.73
N SER A 50 -16.66 9.96 7.98
CA SER A 50 -17.93 9.75 8.69
C SER A 50 -18.98 10.81 8.38
N ALA A 51 -18.62 11.89 7.68
CA ALA A 51 -19.54 12.95 7.27
C ALA A 51 -19.94 12.83 5.80
N PRO A 52 -21.09 13.41 5.39
CA PRO A 52 -21.35 13.65 3.98
C PRO A 52 -20.34 14.66 3.43
N SER A 53 -19.47 14.22 2.53
CA SER A 53 -18.46 15.04 1.85
C SER A 53 -18.34 14.58 0.39
N SER A 54 -17.71 15.41 -0.44
CA SER A 54 -17.50 15.09 -1.86
C SER A 54 -16.68 13.81 -2.03
N ALA A 55 -16.94 13.07 -3.12
CA ALA A 55 -16.19 11.87 -3.46
C ALA A 55 -14.68 12.11 -3.54
N VAL A 56 -14.26 13.27 -4.05
CA VAL A 56 -12.85 13.69 -4.12
C VAL A 56 -12.24 13.83 -2.72
N CYS A 57 -12.93 14.49 -1.79
CA CYS A 57 -12.45 14.65 -0.42
C CYS A 57 -12.35 13.29 0.29
N LYS A 58 -13.35 12.41 0.13
CA LYS A 58 -13.29 11.06 0.67
C LYS A 58 -12.10 10.29 0.12
N ARG A 59 -11.86 10.33 -1.19
CA ARG A 59 -10.71 9.68 -1.82
C ARG A 59 -9.38 10.18 -1.26
N LEU A 60 -9.21 11.50 -1.17
CA LEU A 60 -7.98 12.09 -0.62
C LEU A 60 -7.77 11.74 0.86
N ALA A 61 -8.84 11.70 1.67
CA ALA A 61 -8.79 11.28 3.06
C ALA A 61 -8.40 9.80 3.20
N LEU A 62 -8.92 8.93 2.32
CA LEU A 62 -8.53 7.52 2.24
C LEU A 62 -7.05 7.36 1.87
N ASP A 63 -6.58 8.10 0.88
CA ASP A 63 -5.17 8.07 0.45
C ASP A 63 -4.25 8.59 1.57
N LEU A 64 -4.69 9.59 2.35
CA LEU A 64 -3.98 10.05 3.54
C LEU A 64 -3.87 8.93 4.58
N LEU A 65 -4.98 8.30 4.96
CA LEU A 65 -4.98 7.21 5.94
C LEU A 65 -4.10 6.03 5.51
N ARG A 66 -4.09 5.69 4.22
CA ARG A 66 -3.23 4.62 3.67
C ARG A 66 -1.74 4.98 3.67
N ALA A 67 -1.40 6.27 3.62
CA ALA A 67 -0.02 6.72 3.68
C ALA A 67 0.58 6.58 5.09
N LEU A 68 -0.26 6.41 6.12
CA LEU A 68 0.19 6.19 7.49
C LEU A 68 0.29 4.69 7.81
N PRO A 69 1.24 4.30 8.69
CA PRO A 69 1.34 2.94 9.20
C PRO A 69 0.25 2.66 10.26
N LEU A 70 -1.03 2.73 9.84
CA LEU A 70 -2.16 2.40 10.69
C LEU A 70 -2.40 0.89 10.70
N PRO A 71 -2.72 0.29 11.87
CA PRO A 71 -3.09 -1.11 11.92
C PRO A 71 -4.40 -1.34 11.13
N PRO A 72 -4.48 -2.43 10.35
CA PRO A 72 -5.65 -2.72 9.51
C PRO A 72 -6.93 -2.85 10.35
N ASP A 73 -6.82 -3.34 11.58
CA ASP A 73 -7.95 -3.47 12.52
C ASP A 73 -8.66 -2.14 12.83
N ILE A 74 -7.98 -1.00 12.67
CA ILE A 74 -8.56 0.34 12.85
C ILE A 74 -8.99 0.94 11.51
N LEU A 75 -8.21 0.70 10.45
CA LEU A 75 -8.49 1.25 9.13
C LEU A 75 -9.74 0.60 8.51
N ASP A 76 -9.81 -0.74 8.50
CA ASP A 76 -10.89 -1.51 7.88
C ASP A 76 -12.31 -1.17 8.36
N PRO A 77 -12.60 -1.01 9.67
CA PRO A 77 -13.94 -0.61 10.10
C PRO A 77 -14.31 0.82 9.68
N LEU A 78 -13.37 1.77 9.67
CA LEU A 78 -13.62 3.14 9.18
C LEU A 78 -13.90 3.14 7.67
N LEU A 79 -13.12 2.35 6.94
CA LEU A 79 -13.30 2.09 5.52
C LEU A 79 -14.68 1.51 5.19
N LEU A 80 -15.07 0.43 5.86
CA LEU A 80 -16.35 -0.25 5.63
C LEU A 80 -17.56 0.61 6.03
N SER A 81 -17.45 1.37 7.12
CA SER A 81 -18.52 2.28 7.55
C SER A 81 -18.72 3.43 6.55
N SER A 82 -17.64 4.02 6.04
CA SER A 82 -17.72 5.06 5.01
C SER A 82 -18.31 4.51 3.70
N LEU A 83 -17.87 3.33 3.24
CA LEU A 83 -18.48 2.65 2.08
C LEU A 83 -19.97 2.39 2.26
N ARG A 84 -20.35 1.86 3.43
CA ARG A 84 -21.75 1.54 3.69
C ARG A 84 -22.62 2.80 3.66
N SER A 85 -22.09 3.91 4.17
CA SER A 85 -22.74 5.21 4.09
C SER A 85 -22.92 5.65 2.64
N ASP A 86 -21.85 5.59 1.82
CA ASP A 86 -21.91 5.98 0.41
C ASP A 86 -22.82 5.10 -0.44
N LEU A 87 -22.84 3.78 -0.19
CA LEU A 87 -23.73 2.83 -0.88
C LEU A 87 -25.19 2.98 -0.47
N SER A 88 -25.45 3.53 0.72
CA SER A 88 -26.81 3.85 1.17
C SER A 88 -27.33 5.16 0.58
N PHE A 89 -26.45 5.96 -0.04
CA PHE A 89 -26.84 7.22 -0.67
C PHE A 89 -27.54 6.94 -2.01
N PRO A 90 -28.67 7.61 -2.31
CA PRO A 90 -29.52 7.28 -3.47
C PRO A 90 -28.92 7.63 -4.84
N ASP A 91 -27.67 8.11 -4.91
CA ASP A 91 -26.99 8.50 -6.14
C ASP A 91 -26.04 7.38 -6.61
N PRO A 92 -26.29 6.76 -7.79
CA PRO A 92 -25.46 5.68 -8.31
C PRO A 92 -24.03 6.13 -8.65
N ASP A 93 -23.80 7.40 -8.98
CA ASP A 93 -22.46 7.90 -9.29
C ASP A 93 -21.59 7.98 -8.03
N VAL A 94 -22.18 8.33 -6.89
CA VAL A 94 -21.52 8.32 -5.58
C VAL A 94 -21.11 6.90 -5.20
N ALA A 95 -22.02 5.93 -5.36
CA ALA A 95 -21.75 4.52 -5.11
C ALA A 95 -20.62 3.98 -6.01
N ALA A 96 -20.67 4.25 -7.32
CA ALA A 96 -19.66 3.81 -8.28
C ALA A 96 -18.29 4.44 -7.98
N SER A 97 -18.25 5.74 -7.69
CA SER A 97 -17.02 6.45 -7.32
C SER A 97 -16.42 5.91 -6.03
N SER A 98 -17.25 5.60 -5.02
CA SER A 98 -16.78 5.00 -3.78
C SER A 98 -16.23 3.60 -4.05
N ILE A 99 -16.91 2.73 -4.80
CA ILE A 99 -16.37 1.40 -5.16
C ILE A 99 -15.03 1.51 -5.90
N ALA A 100 -14.91 2.42 -6.88
CA ALA A 100 -13.67 2.65 -7.63
C ALA A 100 -12.54 3.22 -6.75
N SER A 101 -12.91 4.02 -5.74
CA SER A 101 -11.98 4.63 -4.79
C SER A 101 -11.47 3.65 -3.73
N PHE A 102 -12.04 2.45 -3.66
CA PHE A 102 -11.54 1.34 -2.88
C PHE A 102 -10.69 0.45 -3.80
N PRO A 103 -9.37 0.67 -3.90
CA PRO A 103 -8.51 -0.32 -4.50
C PRO A 103 -8.67 -1.59 -3.66
N SER A 104 -8.81 -2.71 -4.36
CA SER A 104 -8.74 -4.06 -3.84
C SER A 104 -7.81 -4.12 -2.64
N LEU A 105 -8.41 -4.21 -1.44
CA LEU A 105 -7.74 -4.75 -0.26
C LEU A 105 -6.93 -5.95 -0.78
N PRO A 106 -5.61 -6.03 -0.55
CA PRO A 106 -4.94 -7.29 -0.75
C PRO A 106 -5.66 -8.26 0.18
N LEU A 107 -6.51 -9.12 -0.38
CA LEU A 107 -7.09 -10.21 0.38
C LEU A 107 -5.90 -10.87 1.07
N PRO A 108 -5.96 -11.14 2.38
CA PRO A 108 -4.96 -11.99 3.01
C PRO A 108 -4.82 -13.24 2.13
N PRO A 109 -3.58 -13.70 1.85
CA PRO A 109 -3.39 -14.87 1.00
C PRO A 109 -4.30 -15.98 1.52
N PRO A 110 -5.00 -16.70 0.64
CA PRO A 110 -5.94 -17.73 1.06
C PRO A 110 -5.23 -18.67 2.04
N PRO A 111 -5.91 -19.16 3.09
CA PRO A 111 -5.31 -20.07 4.08
C PRO A 111 -4.90 -21.43 3.48
N PHE A 112 -5.07 -21.62 2.17
CA PHE A 112 -4.69 -22.82 1.44
C PHE A 112 -3.41 -22.58 0.64
N PRO A 113 -2.35 -23.39 0.87
CA PRO A 113 -1.20 -23.36 0.01
C PRO A 113 -1.62 -23.77 -1.42
N PRO A 114 -1.02 -23.18 -2.48
CA PRO A 114 -1.31 -23.58 -3.84
C PRO A 114 -0.97 -25.07 -4.01
N LEU A 115 -2.00 -25.91 -4.18
CA LEU A 115 -1.88 -27.33 -4.52
C LEU A 115 -1.46 -27.52 -5.98
N LEU A 116 -0.38 -26.87 -6.40
CA LEU A 116 0.27 -27.12 -7.68
C LEU A 116 1.76 -27.34 -7.41
N ARG A 117 2.07 -28.54 -6.90
CA ARG A 117 3.40 -29.12 -7.07
C ARG A 117 3.61 -29.36 -8.57
N PRO A 118 4.62 -28.79 -9.23
CA PRO A 118 5.07 -29.36 -10.49
C PRO A 118 5.64 -30.74 -10.17
N ARG A 119 5.05 -31.79 -10.76
CA ARG A 119 5.61 -33.14 -10.75
C ARG A 119 7.03 -33.07 -11.28
N ARG A 120 8.02 -33.10 -10.39
CA ARG A 120 9.41 -33.44 -10.75
C ARG A 120 9.39 -34.87 -11.29
N HIS A 121 9.36 -35.02 -12.61
CA HIS A 121 9.72 -36.28 -13.25
C HIS A 121 11.21 -36.54 -12.99
N ARG A 122 11.48 -37.26 -11.89
CA ARG A 122 12.74 -38.00 -11.71
C ARG A 122 12.80 -39.07 -12.80
N ARG A 123 13.52 -38.82 -13.89
CA ARG A 123 14.15 -39.90 -14.65
C ARG A 123 15.58 -40.07 -14.15
N ARG A 124 15.73 -40.91 -13.13
CA ARG A 124 16.98 -41.64 -12.87
C ARG A 124 17.00 -42.80 -13.86
N ALA A 125 17.93 -42.79 -14.81
CA ALA A 125 18.40 -44.00 -15.47
C ALA A 125 19.90 -44.10 -15.19
N LEU A 126 20.24 -45.00 -14.25
CA LEU A 126 21.58 -45.51 -13.98
C LEU A 126 21.77 -46.74 -14.87
N LEU A 127 22.86 -46.78 -15.65
CA LEU A 127 23.60 -47.98 -16.09
C LEU A 127 24.74 -47.48 -17.01
N ALA A 128 25.92 -47.18 -16.45
CA ALA A 128 27.06 -48.09 -16.29
C ALA A 128 27.81 -48.34 -17.60
N GLY A 129 29.00 -47.73 -17.72
CA GLY A 129 29.95 -47.95 -18.81
C GLY A 129 31.28 -47.25 -18.52
N ARG A 130 32.21 -48.00 -17.94
CA ARG A 130 33.64 -47.68 -17.70
C ARG A 130 34.28 -46.88 -18.84
N VAL A 131 35.19 -45.94 -18.52
CA VAL A 131 36.61 -45.94 -18.96
C VAL A 131 37.39 -44.89 -18.13
N ALA A 132 38.65 -45.23 -17.87
CA ALA A 132 39.64 -44.68 -16.97
C ALA A 132 40.05 -43.21 -17.10
N ALA A 133 40.67 -42.71 -16.02
CA ALA A 133 41.39 -41.45 -15.84
C ALA A 133 42.64 -41.34 -16.79
N PRO A 134 43.35 -40.18 -16.91
CA PRO A 134 44.11 -39.60 -15.79
C PRO A 134 44.25 -38.06 -15.70
N ARG A 135 44.48 -37.64 -14.44
CA ARG A 135 45.09 -36.41 -13.92
C ARG A 135 45.94 -35.56 -14.91
N ARG A 136 45.69 -34.24 -14.94
CA ARG A 136 46.75 -33.24 -15.12
C ARG A 136 46.65 -32.13 -14.08
N ARG A 137 47.83 -31.75 -13.61
CA ARG A 137 48.16 -31.05 -12.37
C ARG A 137 47.97 -29.54 -12.50
N HIS A 138 47.68 -28.92 -11.35
CA HIS A 138 47.85 -27.50 -11.05
C HIS A 138 49.19 -26.95 -11.56
N VAL A 139 49.14 -25.76 -12.16
CA VAL A 139 50.31 -24.89 -12.38
C VAL A 139 50.03 -23.57 -11.63
N PRO A 140 50.87 -23.17 -10.66
CA PRO A 140 50.75 -21.87 -10.00
C PRO A 140 51.55 -20.77 -10.72
N LEU A 141 51.04 -19.54 -10.61
CA LEU A 141 51.60 -18.28 -11.11
C LEU A 141 53.03 -18.00 -10.61
N LEU A 142 53.85 -17.37 -11.47
CA LEU A 142 55.08 -16.66 -11.09
C LEU A 142 55.02 -15.20 -11.60
N PRO A 143 55.57 -14.21 -10.85
CA PRO A 143 55.38 -12.77 -11.12
C PRO A 143 56.42 -12.16 -12.10
N PRO A 144 56.21 -10.91 -12.59
CA PRO A 144 57.01 -10.33 -13.68
C PRO A 144 58.34 -9.72 -13.22
N PRO A 145 59.33 -9.58 -14.13
CA PRO A 145 60.62 -8.97 -13.82
C PRO A 145 60.60 -7.44 -13.96
N ALA A 146 61.34 -6.78 -13.07
CA ALA A 146 61.66 -5.37 -13.12
C ALA A 146 62.85 -5.09 -14.05
N ARG A 147 62.76 -4.03 -14.86
CA ARG A 147 63.87 -3.21 -15.35
C ARG A 147 63.38 -1.79 -15.55
#